data_AF-A0A354NX97-F1
#
_entry.id   AF-A0A354NX97-F1
#
_cell.length_a   1.000
_cell.length_b   1.000
_cell.length_c   1.000
_cell.angle_alpha   90.00
_cell.angle_beta   90.00
_cell.angle_gamma   90.00
#
_symmetry.space_group_name_H-M   'P 1'
#
loop_
_entity.id
_entity.type
_entity.pdbx_description
1 polymer ?
#
loop_
_entity_poly.entity_id
_entity_poly.type
_entity_poly.pdbx_seq_one_letter_code
_entity_poly.pdbx_strand_id
1 'polypeptide(L)'
;MTENRSRDNIFVTGFSGTGKTTTGKEVARLLGWRFVDTDDEIVVSAGKAIEDIFSQDGEPAFRKLESETLATVARNSRQVISTGGGIIMDETNRRVMESNGVVVLLEGRPETIFRRLEGQTAKESDGIATRPMLHADDALNRIRSLKEQRQFNYTLAHWTVHTDHLTPLEAASEVVRGWKLTSSRIPEHSRTNANGDLAAEVRTSSGDYPLWVGWGILDELGKRIKKTLDPPVAYIISDGGLYLQSHQAQVTMEAEGIPTHQFFIPPGEQSKTLENAQHIYTWLADHKAERGHLIVALGGGVVGDLAGYVAATYLRGMPFAQVPTSMLAMMDASIGGKTAVDLPQGKNLVGAFYQPMGV
;
A
#
# COMPACT_ATOMS: atom_id res chain seq x y z
N MET A 1 37.84 -9.74 4.45
CA MET A 1 36.99 -9.99 3.28
C MET A 1 35.76 -10.74 3.76
N THR A 2 34.66 -10.04 4.03
CA THR A 2 33.36 -10.66 4.29
C THR A 2 32.48 -10.29 3.11
N GLU A 3 32.30 -11.25 2.20
CA GLU A 3 31.43 -11.12 1.04
C GLU A 3 30.05 -10.62 1.48
N ASN A 4 29.64 -9.47 0.95
CA ASN A 4 28.29 -8.94 1.05
C ASN A 4 27.39 -9.87 0.21
N ARG A 5 26.99 -11.02 0.77
CA ARG A 5 26.05 -11.94 0.12
C ARG A 5 24.73 -11.19 -0.07
N SER A 6 24.33 -10.95 -1.31
CA SER A 6 23.02 -10.38 -1.62
C SER A 6 21.94 -11.26 -1.00
N ARG A 7 21.18 -10.69 -0.07
CA ARG A 7 20.16 -11.37 0.74
C ARG A 7 18.87 -11.51 -0.09
N ASP A 8 18.91 -12.40 -1.07
CA ASP A 8 17.87 -12.53 -2.10
C ASP A 8 16.91 -13.69 -1.81
N ASN A 9 16.18 -13.65 -0.69
CA ASN A 9 15.09 -14.63 -0.44
C ASN A 9 13.71 -14.00 -0.66
N ILE A 10 12.72 -14.83 -0.99
CA ILE A 10 11.30 -14.47 -1.00
C ILE A 10 10.59 -15.32 0.05
N PHE A 11 10.05 -14.67 1.08
CA PHE A 11 9.23 -15.33 2.09
C PHE A 11 7.76 -15.20 1.69
N VAL A 12 7.09 -16.32 1.44
CA VAL A 12 5.67 -16.38 1.09
C VAL A 12 4.87 -16.75 2.33
N THR A 13 4.12 -15.79 2.85
CA THR A 13 3.31 -15.94 4.07
C THR A 13 1.81 -15.73 3.78
N GLY A 14 0.96 -15.97 4.79
CA GLY A 14 -0.49 -15.79 4.70
C GLY A 14 -1.29 -16.92 5.33
N PHE A 15 -2.60 -16.72 5.40
CA PHE A 15 -3.50 -17.65 6.05
C PHE A 15 -3.49 -19.04 5.37
N SER A 16 -3.88 -20.10 6.07
CA SER A 16 -3.99 -21.43 5.45
C SER A 16 -4.99 -21.41 4.28
N GLY A 17 -4.77 -22.17 3.21
CA GLY A 17 -5.66 -22.17 2.04
C GLY A 17 -5.51 -20.97 1.08
N THR A 18 -4.60 -20.02 1.34
CA THR A 18 -4.28 -18.91 0.40
C THR A 18 -3.40 -19.35 -0.78
N GLY A 19 -2.81 -20.55 -0.73
CA GLY A 19 -2.01 -21.11 -1.82
C GLY A 19 -0.50 -20.89 -1.71
N LYS A 20 0.04 -20.68 -0.51
CA LYS A 20 1.48 -20.45 -0.26
C LYS A 20 2.40 -21.48 -0.93
N THR A 21 2.19 -22.76 -0.66
CA THR A 21 3.02 -23.84 -1.19
C THR A 21 2.93 -23.92 -2.72
N THR A 22 1.71 -23.87 -3.28
CA THR A 22 1.50 -23.97 -4.74
C THR A 22 2.08 -22.76 -5.48
N THR A 23 1.80 -21.56 -4.99
CA THR A 23 2.31 -20.30 -5.56
C THR A 23 3.83 -20.23 -5.40
N GLY A 24 4.36 -20.56 -4.22
CA GLY A 24 5.79 -20.55 -3.96
C GLY A 24 6.59 -21.50 -4.85
N LYS A 25 6.05 -22.69 -5.15
CA LYS A 25 6.64 -23.61 -6.14
C LYS A 25 6.70 -23.00 -7.54
N GLU A 26 5.63 -22.32 -7.98
CA GLU A 26 5.64 -21.63 -9.28
C GLU A 26 6.61 -20.44 -9.30
N VAL A 27 6.71 -19.66 -8.22
CA VAL A 27 7.71 -18.58 -8.10
C VAL A 27 9.12 -19.14 -8.22
N ALA A 28 9.41 -20.22 -7.50
CA ALA A 28 10.71 -20.89 -7.55
C ALA A 28 11.02 -21.38 -8.97
N ARG A 29 10.03 -21.96 -9.67
CA ARG A 29 10.15 -22.37 -11.07
C ARG A 29 10.44 -21.20 -12.01
N LEU A 30 9.71 -20.09 -11.87
CA LEU A 30 9.88 -18.90 -12.70
C LEU A 30 11.26 -18.24 -12.52
N LEU A 31 11.80 -18.27 -11.31
CA LEU A 31 13.10 -17.67 -10.99
C LEU A 31 14.29 -18.65 -11.13
N GLY A 32 14.02 -19.95 -11.27
CA GLY A 32 15.05 -20.99 -11.21
C GLY A 32 15.67 -21.13 -9.82
N TRP A 33 14.89 -20.86 -8.77
CA TRP A 33 15.32 -20.85 -7.37
C TRP A 33 14.88 -22.12 -6.63
N ARG A 34 15.44 -22.36 -5.45
CA ARG A 34 14.99 -23.47 -4.59
C ARG A 34 13.72 -23.09 -3.84
N PHE A 35 12.72 -23.97 -3.87
CA PHE A 35 11.55 -23.88 -2.98
C PHE A 35 11.83 -24.58 -1.65
N VAL A 36 11.38 -23.98 -0.55
CA VAL A 36 11.43 -24.55 0.81
C VAL A 36 10.08 -24.29 1.48
N ASP A 37 9.53 -25.29 2.17
CA ASP A 37 8.36 -25.12 3.04
C ASP A 37 8.81 -25.32 4.50
N THR A 38 8.60 -24.33 5.36
CA THR A 38 9.07 -24.42 6.76
C THR A 38 8.38 -25.53 7.52
N ASP A 39 7.12 -25.83 7.19
CA ASP A 39 6.37 -26.89 7.87
C ASP A 39 6.98 -28.27 7.54
N ASP A 40 7.43 -28.48 6.29
CA ASP A 40 8.14 -29.70 5.87
C ASP A 40 9.51 -29.81 6.56
N GLU A 41 10.28 -28.72 6.66
CA GLU A 41 11.58 -28.71 7.34
C GLU A 41 11.45 -28.95 8.86
N ILE A 42 10.35 -28.50 9.49
CA ILE A 42 10.04 -28.82 10.89
C ILE A 42 9.81 -30.33 11.03
N VAL A 43 9.01 -30.96 10.15
CA VAL A 43 8.75 -32.41 10.20
C VAL A 43 10.05 -33.19 10.02
N VAL A 44 10.90 -32.80 9.08
CA VAL A 44 12.20 -33.45 8.85
C VAL A 44 13.13 -33.32 10.08
N SER A 45 13.21 -32.14 10.68
CA SER A 45 14.08 -31.88 11.83
C SER A 45 13.58 -32.51 13.14
N ALA A 46 12.26 -32.54 13.36
CA ALA A 46 11.64 -33.12 14.55
C ALA A 46 11.48 -34.65 14.45
N GLY A 47 11.50 -35.21 13.24
CA GLY A 47 11.31 -36.65 12.99
C GLY A 47 9.89 -37.16 13.27
N LYS A 48 8.91 -36.26 13.41
CA LYS A 48 7.49 -36.59 13.67
C LYS A 48 6.56 -35.57 13.02
N ALA A 49 5.30 -35.95 12.80
CA ALA A 49 4.32 -35.08 12.17
C ALA A 49 3.97 -33.89 13.07
N ILE A 50 3.55 -32.77 12.48
CA ILE A 50 3.19 -31.56 13.23
C ILE A 50 2.11 -31.85 14.28
N GLU A 51 1.13 -32.70 13.96
CA GLU A 51 0.06 -33.12 14.88
C GLU A 51 0.62 -33.84 16.12
N ASP A 52 1.66 -34.66 15.94
CA ASP A 52 2.35 -35.33 17.04
C ASP A 52 3.13 -34.34 17.90
N ILE A 53 3.74 -33.31 17.29
CA ILE A 53 4.43 -32.23 18.03
C ILE A 53 3.40 -31.49 18.91
N PHE A 54 2.25 -31.10 18.35
CA PHE A 54 1.22 -30.38 19.10
C PHE A 54 0.62 -31.23 20.23
N SER A 55 0.37 -32.52 19.99
CA SER A 55 -0.25 -33.40 20.98
C SER A 55 0.71 -33.85 22.09
N GLN A 56 1.99 -34.07 21.78
CA GLN A 56 2.98 -34.59 22.73
C GLN A 56 3.77 -33.47 23.43
N ASP A 57 4.17 -32.43 22.69
CA ASP A 57 5.10 -31.39 23.18
C ASP A 57 4.40 -30.03 23.39
N GLY A 58 3.20 -29.86 22.82
CA GLY A 58 2.39 -28.65 22.93
C GLY A 58 2.76 -27.55 21.94
N GLU A 59 1.88 -26.54 21.83
CA GLU A 59 2.08 -25.39 20.94
C GLU A 59 3.37 -24.58 21.23
N PRO A 60 3.78 -24.32 22.50
CA PRO A 60 5.01 -23.58 22.76
C PRO A 60 6.26 -24.25 22.19
N ALA A 61 6.33 -25.58 22.22
CA ALA A 61 7.43 -26.34 21.63
C ALA A 61 7.43 -26.22 20.10
N PHE A 62 6.26 -26.34 19.47
CA PHE A 62 6.11 -26.11 18.03
C PHE A 62 6.55 -24.70 17.63
N ARG A 63 6.14 -23.66 18.37
CA ARG A 63 6.53 -22.27 18.09
C ARG A 63 8.04 -22.06 18.19
N LYS A 64 8.69 -22.71 19.15
CA LYS A 64 10.16 -22.68 19.26
C LYS A 64 10.83 -23.32 18.03
N LEU A 65 10.37 -24.49 17.62
CA LEU A 65 10.86 -25.17 16.41
C LEU A 65 10.60 -24.36 15.14
N GLU A 66 9.44 -23.69 15.06
CA GLU A 66 9.08 -22.79 13.95
C GLU A 66 10.09 -21.64 13.81
N SER A 67 10.43 -20.98 14.92
CA SER A 67 11.43 -19.90 14.95
C SER A 67 12.85 -20.39 14.64
N GLU A 68 13.27 -21.54 15.19
CA GLU A 68 14.60 -22.12 14.96
C GLU A 68 14.77 -22.58 13.50
N THR A 69 13.73 -23.16 12.91
CA THR A 69 13.71 -23.60 11.51
C THR A 69 13.79 -22.40 10.58
N LEU A 70 12.98 -21.36 10.82
CA LEU A 70 13.04 -20.12 10.03
C LEU A 70 14.44 -19.49 10.07
N ALA A 71 15.02 -19.37 11.27
CA ALA A 71 16.36 -18.79 11.44
C ALA A 71 17.45 -19.59 10.71
N THR A 72 17.25 -20.90 10.54
CA THR A 72 18.16 -21.78 9.80
C THR A 72 17.99 -21.63 8.29
N VAL A 73 16.76 -21.74 7.79
CA VAL A 73 16.46 -21.66 6.36
C VAL A 73 16.83 -20.28 5.80
N ALA A 74 16.52 -19.21 6.54
CA ALA A 74 16.77 -17.83 6.13
C ALA A 74 18.26 -17.48 5.90
N ARG A 75 19.21 -18.30 6.37
CA ARG A 75 20.66 -18.08 6.17
C ARG A 75 21.13 -18.38 4.75
N ASN A 76 20.36 -19.15 3.99
CA ASN A 76 20.65 -19.42 2.59
C ASN A 76 20.20 -18.23 1.71
N SER A 77 20.43 -18.31 0.42
CA SER A 77 20.09 -17.24 -0.54
C SER A 77 19.43 -17.83 -1.79
N ARG A 78 18.67 -17.01 -2.52
CA ARG A 78 17.96 -17.40 -3.74
C ARG A 78 16.98 -18.54 -3.49
N GLN A 79 16.18 -18.38 -2.44
CA GLN A 79 15.13 -19.32 -2.07
C GLN A 79 13.76 -18.66 -2.06
N VAL A 80 12.75 -19.46 -2.35
CA VAL A 80 11.34 -19.13 -2.09
C VAL A 80 10.90 -19.97 -0.90
N ILE A 81 10.62 -19.31 0.21
CA ILE A 81 10.35 -19.94 1.51
C ILE A 81 8.87 -19.75 1.83
N SER A 82 8.08 -20.82 1.72
CA SER A 82 6.69 -20.86 2.22
C SER A 82 6.72 -21.00 3.73
N THR A 83 6.05 -20.10 4.44
CA THR A 83 6.03 -20.12 5.91
C THR A 83 4.71 -20.60 6.48
N GLY A 84 4.75 -21.21 7.67
CA GLY A 84 3.57 -21.47 8.49
C GLY A 84 2.70 -20.22 8.67
N GLY A 85 1.37 -20.40 8.67
CA GLY A 85 0.43 -19.26 8.66
C GLY A 85 0.43 -18.42 9.95
N GLY A 86 1.05 -18.91 11.02
CA GLY A 86 1.19 -18.22 12.31
C GLY A 86 2.55 -17.58 12.54
N ILE A 87 3.56 -17.88 11.71
CA ILE A 87 4.95 -17.47 11.97
C ILE A 87 5.12 -15.95 12.12
N ILE A 88 4.31 -15.20 11.37
CA ILE A 88 4.36 -13.73 11.27
C ILE A 88 3.84 -13.04 12.54
N MET A 89 3.21 -13.78 13.45
CA MET A 89 2.69 -13.22 14.70
C MET A 89 3.80 -12.89 15.70
N ASP A 90 4.96 -13.54 15.58
CA ASP A 90 6.13 -13.27 16.39
C ASP A 90 7.00 -12.17 15.73
N GLU A 91 7.28 -11.09 16.46
CA GLU A 91 8.07 -9.97 15.96
C GLU A 91 9.51 -10.35 15.60
N THR A 92 10.12 -11.29 16.34
CA THR A 92 11.47 -11.79 16.07
C THR A 92 11.51 -12.51 14.72
N ASN A 93 10.52 -13.36 14.46
CA ASN A 93 10.40 -14.06 13.18
C ASN A 93 10.18 -13.09 12.02
N ARG A 94 9.35 -12.05 12.22
CA ARG A 94 9.19 -10.98 11.23
C ARG A 94 10.52 -10.31 10.87
N ARG A 95 11.27 -9.88 11.89
CA ARG A 95 12.58 -9.24 11.69
C ARG A 95 13.57 -10.17 10.99
N VAL A 96 13.54 -11.47 11.26
CA VAL A 96 14.38 -12.46 10.56
C VAL A 96 14.02 -12.51 9.08
N MET A 97 12.73 -12.57 8.73
CA MET A 97 12.32 -12.57 7.32
C MET A 97 12.69 -11.25 6.62
N GLU A 98 12.36 -10.12 7.24
CA GLU A 98 12.65 -8.76 6.71
C GLU A 98 14.15 -8.51 6.52
N SER A 99 14.98 -9.05 7.41
CA SER A 99 16.44 -8.88 7.33
C SER A 99 17.11 -9.76 6.27
N ASN A 100 16.42 -10.80 5.77
CA ASN A 100 16.99 -11.81 4.87
C ASN A 100 16.27 -11.90 3.51
N GLY A 101 15.26 -11.07 3.24
CA GLY A 101 14.57 -11.08 1.95
C GLY A 101 13.27 -10.29 1.94
N VAL A 102 12.52 -10.46 0.85
CA VAL A 102 11.21 -9.82 0.66
C VAL A 102 10.11 -10.72 1.20
N VAL A 103 9.37 -10.21 2.18
CA VAL A 103 8.15 -10.83 2.72
C VAL A 103 6.95 -10.48 1.85
N VAL A 104 6.30 -11.50 1.29
CA VAL A 104 5.11 -11.39 0.44
C VAL A 104 3.94 -12.13 1.08
N LEU A 105 2.85 -11.41 1.31
CA LEU A 105 1.59 -11.95 1.80
C LEU A 105 0.73 -12.45 0.65
N LEU A 106 0.28 -13.70 0.71
CA LEU A 106 -0.85 -14.18 -0.08
C LEU A 106 -2.14 -13.96 0.71
N GLU A 107 -2.97 -13.05 0.21
CA GLU A 107 -4.24 -12.66 0.82
C GLU A 107 -5.40 -13.31 0.05
N GLY A 108 -6.48 -13.64 0.75
CA GLY A 108 -7.64 -14.26 0.17
C GLY A 108 -8.85 -14.12 1.08
N ARG A 109 -10.02 -13.88 0.50
CA ARG A 109 -11.25 -13.77 1.28
C ARG A 109 -11.54 -15.06 2.07
N PRO A 110 -12.12 -14.97 3.28
CA PRO A 110 -12.52 -16.13 4.07
C PRO A 110 -13.30 -17.18 3.27
N GLU A 111 -14.21 -16.75 2.40
CA GLU A 111 -15.05 -17.62 1.57
C GLU A 111 -14.23 -18.37 0.51
N THR A 112 -13.22 -17.73 -0.07
CA THR A 112 -12.31 -18.39 -1.02
C THR A 112 -11.41 -19.38 -0.31
N ILE A 113 -10.88 -19.01 0.85
CA ILE A 113 -10.07 -19.90 1.68
C ILE A 113 -10.89 -21.13 2.08
N PHE A 114 -12.10 -20.93 2.57
CA PHE A 114 -13.01 -21.99 2.98
C PHE A 114 -13.26 -22.99 1.83
N ARG A 115 -13.67 -22.49 0.65
CA ARG A 115 -13.87 -23.35 -0.53
C ARG A 115 -12.61 -24.13 -0.95
N ARG A 116 -11.43 -23.50 -0.86
CA ARG A 116 -10.16 -24.17 -1.18
C ARG A 116 -9.81 -25.27 -0.18
N LEU A 117 -10.05 -25.04 1.11
CA LEU A 117 -9.82 -26.02 2.15
C LEU A 117 -10.81 -27.20 2.05
N GLU A 118 -12.10 -26.94 1.82
CA GLU A 118 -13.09 -27.99 1.56
C GLU A 118 -12.72 -28.86 0.36
N GLY A 119 -12.28 -28.22 -0.74
CA GLY A 119 -11.84 -28.94 -1.94
C GLY A 119 -10.55 -29.76 -1.75
N GLN A 120 -9.73 -29.46 -0.73
CA GLN A 120 -8.57 -30.28 -0.36
C GLN A 120 -9.00 -31.51 0.44
N THR A 121 -9.87 -31.33 1.44
CA THR A 121 -10.42 -32.43 2.24
C THR A 121 -11.18 -33.46 1.39
N ALA A 122 -11.88 -33.01 0.35
CA ALA A 122 -12.57 -33.89 -0.60
C ALA A 122 -11.63 -34.67 -1.56
N LYS A 123 -10.37 -34.23 -1.70
CA LYS A 123 -9.35 -34.92 -2.52
C LYS A 123 -8.43 -35.83 -1.71
N GLU A 124 -8.30 -35.57 -0.40
CA GLU A 124 -7.46 -36.35 0.54
C GLU A 124 -8.21 -37.53 1.19
N SER A 125 -9.44 -37.82 0.74
CA SER A 125 -10.25 -38.97 1.19
C SER A 125 -9.67 -40.36 0.83
N ASP A 126 -8.48 -40.41 0.22
CA ASP A 126 -7.66 -41.62 0.00
C ASP A 126 -6.47 -41.75 1.00
N GLY A 127 -6.55 -41.13 2.20
CA GLY A 127 -5.91 -41.69 3.38
C GLY A 127 -4.79 -40.90 4.07
N ILE A 128 -4.79 -39.56 4.08
CA ILE A 128 -3.92 -38.77 4.98
C ILE A 128 -4.73 -37.62 5.62
N ALA A 129 -4.51 -37.41 6.91
CA ALA A 129 -5.38 -36.74 7.87
C ALA A 129 -5.65 -35.25 7.63
N THR A 130 -6.86 -34.85 8.00
CA THR A 130 -7.43 -33.50 8.02
C THR A 130 -6.84 -32.62 9.12
N ARG A 131 -6.42 -31.40 8.74
CA ARG A 131 -5.96 -30.34 9.66
C ARG A 131 -6.95 -30.12 10.83
N PRO A 132 -6.50 -30.09 12.10
CA PRO A 132 -7.34 -30.02 13.32
C PRO A 132 -8.25 -28.79 13.50
N MET A 133 -8.23 -27.83 12.57
CA MET A 133 -8.88 -26.52 12.73
C MET A 133 -10.29 -26.46 12.11
N LEU A 134 -10.82 -27.56 11.56
CA LEU A 134 -12.03 -27.59 10.74
C LEU A 134 -13.04 -28.68 11.17
N HIS A 135 -13.43 -28.71 12.45
CA HIS A 135 -14.60 -29.46 12.88
C HIS A 135 -15.82 -28.56 13.04
N ALA A 136 -16.94 -29.00 12.42
CA ALA A 136 -18.34 -28.58 12.59
C ALA A 136 -18.74 -27.17 12.12
N ASP A 137 -19.92 -27.09 11.49
CA ASP A 137 -20.90 -26.01 11.15
C ASP A 137 -20.54 -24.50 11.18
N ASP A 138 -19.38 -24.08 11.67
CA ASP A 138 -18.93 -22.70 11.92
C ASP A 138 -17.52 -22.39 11.37
N ALA A 139 -16.95 -23.28 10.57
CA ALA A 139 -15.59 -23.17 10.03
C ALA A 139 -15.30 -21.83 9.31
N LEU A 140 -16.26 -21.29 8.56
CA LEU A 140 -16.12 -19.99 7.89
C LEU A 140 -15.98 -18.84 8.89
N ASN A 141 -16.76 -18.82 9.97
CA ASN A 141 -16.65 -17.77 10.99
C ASN A 141 -15.37 -17.91 11.80
N ARG A 142 -14.89 -19.14 12.03
CA ARG A 142 -13.57 -19.37 12.62
C ARG A 142 -12.44 -18.82 11.76
N ILE A 143 -12.51 -19.02 10.44
CA ILE A 143 -11.56 -18.42 9.48
C ILE A 143 -11.61 -16.89 9.57
N ARG A 144 -12.81 -16.29 9.60
CA ARG A 144 -12.98 -14.85 9.74
C ARG A 144 -12.32 -14.32 11.01
N SER A 145 -12.65 -14.90 12.17
CA SER A 145 -12.11 -14.48 13.47
C SER A 145 -10.58 -14.60 13.55
N LEU A 146 -10.02 -15.72 13.07
CA LEU A 146 -8.56 -15.91 13.08
C LEU A 146 -7.84 -14.98 12.11
N LYS A 147 -8.42 -14.70 10.93
CA LYS A 147 -7.85 -13.71 10.00
C LYS A 147 -7.86 -12.32 10.62
N GLU A 148 -8.96 -11.91 11.21
CA GLU A 148 -9.09 -10.62 11.89
C GLU A 148 -7.99 -10.43 12.95
N GLN A 149 -7.77 -11.44 13.80
CA GLN A 149 -6.70 -11.41 14.80
C GLN A 149 -5.28 -11.32 14.20
N ARG A 150 -5.06 -11.88 13.01
CA ARG A 150 -3.75 -11.90 12.35
C ARG A 150 -3.54 -10.73 11.39
N GLN A 151 -4.60 -10.00 11.04
CA GLN A 151 -4.60 -9.04 9.94
C GLN A 151 -3.53 -7.96 10.11
N PHE A 152 -3.38 -7.43 11.33
CA PHE A 152 -2.35 -6.43 11.63
C PHE A 152 -0.94 -6.92 11.27
N ASN A 153 -0.58 -8.14 11.65
CA ASN A 153 0.75 -8.68 11.33
C ASN A 153 0.88 -9.01 9.83
N TYR A 154 -0.19 -9.46 9.18
CA TYR A 154 -0.20 -9.66 7.73
C TYR A 154 0.03 -8.34 6.96
N THR A 155 -0.53 -7.21 7.41
CA THR A 155 -0.35 -5.91 6.74
C THR A 155 1.08 -5.37 6.77
N LEU A 156 1.97 -5.96 7.59
CA LEU A 156 3.38 -5.57 7.68
C LEU A 156 4.26 -6.23 6.60
N ALA A 157 3.71 -7.13 5.76
CA ALA A 157 4.44 -7.68 4.64
C ALA A 157 4.80 -6.57 3.63
N HIS A 158 5.97 -6.70 2.98
CA HIS A 158 6.44 -5.72 1.99
C HIS A 158 5.57 -5.67 0.73
N TRP A 159 4.87 -6.75 0.44
CA TRP A 159 4.00 -6.88 -0.73
C TRP A 159 2.83 -7.81 -0.43
N THR A 160 1.66 -7.51 -1.01
CA THR A 160 0.45 -8.33 -0.86
C THR A 160 -0.08 -8.74 -2.23
N VAL A 161 -0.40 -10.02 -2.39
CA VAL A 161 -1.02 -10.60 -3.57
C VAL A 161 -2.40 -11.13 -3.19
N HIS A 162 -3.46 -10.51 -3.73
CA HIS A 162 -4.83 -10.99 -3.55
C HIS A 162 -5.09 -12.16 -4.50
N THR A 163 -5.28 -13.35 -3.92
CA THR A 163 -5.30 -14.62 -4.67
C THR A 163 -6.69 -15.06 -5.11
N ASP A 164 -7.75 -14.32 -4.77
CA ASP A 164 -9.15 -14.74 -4.98
C ASP A 164 -9.49 -15.15 -6.42
N HIS A 165 -8.91 -14.45 -7.39
CA HIS A 165 -9.21 -14.60 -8.82
C HIS A 165 -7.97 -14.95 -9.65
N LEU A 166 -6.90 -15.39 -8.99
CA LEU A 166 -5.63 -15.72 -9.64
C LEU A 166 -5.40 -17.22 -9.64
N THR A 167 -4.90 -17.73 -10.75
CA THR A 167 -4.24 -19.04 -10.80
C THR A 167 -2.92 -19.00 -10.03
N PRO A 168 -2.36 -20.15 -9.60
CA PRO A 168 -1.05 -20.17 -8.93
C PRO A 168 0.07 -19.52 -9.75
N LEU A 169 0.03 -19.65 -11.08
CA LEU A 169 1.02 -19.05 -11.97
C LEU A 169 0.89 -17.52 -12.06
N GLU A 170 -0.33 -16.99 -12.11
CA GLU A 170 -0.57 -15.54 -12.09
C GLU A 170 -0.19 -14.95 -10.73
N ALA A 171 -0.58 -15.61 -9.62
CA ALA A 171 -0.15 -15.21 -8.29
C ALA A 171 1.38 -15.23 -8.16
N ALA A 172 2.05 -16.24 -8.74
CA ALA A 172 3.51 -16.31 -8.75
C ALA A 172 4.15 -15.18 -9.56
N SER A 173 3.54 -14.82 -10.70
CA SER A 173 3.98 -13.68 -11.51
C SER A 173 3.88 -12.37 -10.73
N GLU A 174 2.81 -12.19 -9.95
CA GLU A 174 2.63 -11.04 -9.04
C GLU A 174 3.64 -11.03 -7.88
N VAL A 175 3.98 -12.19 -7.32
CA VAL A 175 5.05 -12.31 -6.31
C VAL A 175 6.39 -11.89 -6.92
N VAL A 176 6.73 -12.37 -8.13
CA VAL A 176 7.97 -12.00 -8.82
C VAL A 176 7.99 -10.50 -9.13
N ARG A 177 6.86 -9.92 -9.55
CA ARG A 177 6.71 -8.48 -9.78
C ARG A 177 6.97 -7.70 -8.50
N GLY A 178 6.33 -8.09 -7.40
CA GLY A 178 6.53 -7.49 -6.08
C GLY A 178 7.98 -7.56 -5.63
N TRP A 179 8.61 -8.73 -5.74
CA TRP A 179 10.03 -8.92 -5.43
C TRP A 179 10.95 -8.02 -6.25
N LYS A 180 10.74 -7.90 -7.57
CA LYS A 180 11.54 -7.00 -8.42
C LYS A 180 11.40 -5.54 -8.01
N LEU A 181 10.18 -5.07 -7.76
CA LEU A 181 9.90 -3.68 -7.40
C LEU A 181 10.44 -3.32 -6.02
N THR A 182 10.35 -4.23 -5.06
CA THR A 182 10.85 -4.04 -3.69
C THR A 182 12.38 -4.16 -3.62
N SER A 183 12.96 -5.15 -4.32
CA SER A 183 14.42 -5.35 -4.35
C SER A 183 15.16 -4.24 -5.10
N SER A 184 14.54 -3.64 -6.12
CA SER A 184 15.10 -2.50 -6.85
C SER A 184 15.00 -1.17 -6.07
N ARG A 185 14.27 -1.15 -4.95
CA ARG A 185 14.04 0.02 -4.08
C ARG A 185 14.80 -0.06 -2.75
N ILE A 186 15.82 -0.90 -2.64
CA ILE A 186 16.78 -0.84 -1.52
C ILE A 186 18.06 -0.15 -1.99
N PRO A 187 18.14 1.20 -2.04
CA PRO A 187 19.40 1.88 -1.81
C PRO A 187 19.84 1.61 -0.36
N GLU A 188 21.11 1.28 -0.17
CA GLU A 188 21.78 1.07 1.13
C GLU A 188 21.72 2.28 2.12
N HIS A 189 20.91 3.31 1.87
CA HIS A 189 20.93 4.59 2.61
C HIS A 189 19.57 5.10 3.13
N SER A 190 18.48 4.33 3.13
CA SER A 190 17.19 4.81 3.68
C SER A 190 16.68 4.04 4.91
N ARG A 191 17.58 3.60 5.78
CA ARG A 191 17.24 3.07 7.13
C ARG A 191 17.00 4.16 8.18
N THR A 192 16.73 5.40 7.76
CA THR A 192 16.29 6.49 8.65
C THR A 192 15.31 7.42 7.92
N ASN A 193 14.09 6.99 7.65
CA ASN A 193 13.01 7.96 7.45
C ASN A 193 12.38 8.26 8.81
N ALA A 194 12.79 9.39 9.39
CA ALA A 194 12.14 10.01 10.54
C ALA A 194 10.71 10.50 10.23
N ASN A 195 10.25 10.38 8.97
CA ASN A 195 8.89 10.69 8.52
C ASN A 195 8.30 9.44 7.82
N GLY A 196 7.49 8.66 8.52
CA GLY A 196 6.98 7.35 8.07
C GLY A 196 6.05 7.39 6.84
N ASP A 197 5.52 8.56 6.46
CA ASP A 197 4.48 8.65 5.43
C ASP A 197 4.98 9.14 4.06
N LEU A 198 6.28 9.33 3.84
CA LEU A 198 6.81 9.61 2.50
C LEU A 198 6.80 8.33 1.67
N ALA A 199 5.85 8.22 0.75
CA ALA A 199 5.63 7.01 -0.05
C ALA A 199 6.56 6.95 -1.28
N ALA A 200 6.79 8.09 -1.92
CA ALA A 200 7.69 8.20 -3.06
C ALA A 200 8.16 9.65 -3.28
N GLU A 201 9.23 9.79 -4.05
CA GLU A 201 9.60 11.05 -4.71
C GLU A 201 9.31 10.88 -6.21
N VAL A 202 8.36 11.66 -6.73
CA VAL A 202 8.01 11.62 -8.14
C VAL A 202 8.99 12.49 -8.90
N ARG A 203 9.67 11.89 -9.88
CA ARG A 203 10.67 12.57 -10.69
C ARG A 203 10.13 12.82 -12.09
N THR A 204 10.10 14.08 -12.50
CA THR A 204 9.61 14.48 -13.82
C THR A 204 10.60 15.43 -14.48
N SER A 205 10.56 15.52 -15.82
CA SER A 205 11.38 16.49 -16.55
C SER A 205 11.06 17.96 -16.20
N SER A 206 9.91 18.21 -15.59
CA SER A 206 9.38 19.54 -15.24
C SER A 206 9.50 19.89 -13.76
N GLY A 207 10.03 19.00 -12.93
CA GLY A 207 10.17 19.20 -11.49
C GLY A 207 9.88 17.92 -10.70
N ASP A 208 10.61 17.76 -9.60
CA ASP A 208 10.45 16.65 -8.69
C ASP A 208 9.58 17.08 -7.51
N TYR A 209 8.74 16.19 -7.01
CA TYR A 209 7.92 16.48 -5.84
C TYR A 209 7.67 15.22 -4.99
N PRO A 210 7.49 15.40 -3.68
CA PRO A 210 7.17 14.31 -2.76
C PRO A 210 5.70 13.85 -2.90
N LEU A 211 5.50 12.55 -2.74
CA LEU A 211 4.20 11.90 -2.60
C LEU A 211 4.10 11.32 -1.19
N TRP A 212 3.13 11.76 -0.41
CA TRP A 212 2.88 11.23 0.92
C TRP A 212 1.60 10.39 0.99
N VAL A 213 1.69 9.28 1.70
CA VAL A 213 0.55 8.38 1.94
C VAL A 213 0.63 7.92 3.39
N GLY A 214 -0.43 8.20 4.15
CA GLY A 214 -0.49 7.88 5.57
C GLY A 214 -1.91 8.05 6.12
N TRP A 215 -2.17 7.39 7.24
CA TRP A 215 -3.42 7.54 7.96
C TRP A 215 -3.43 8.86 8.73
N GLY A 216 -4.57 9.57 8.71
CA GLY A 216 -4.68 10.86 9.41
C GLY A 216 -3.76 11.96 8.86
N ILE A 217 -3.24 11.80 7.63
CA ILE A 217 -2.22 12.71 7.08
C ILE A 217 -2.67 14.17 6.99
N LEU A 218 -3.99 14.38 6.95
CA LEU A 218 -4.59 15.70 6.95
C LEU A 218 -4.32 16.49 8.24
N ASP A 219 -4.16 15.80 9.38
CA ASP A 219 -3.80 16.41 10.67
C ASP A 219 -2.40 17.03 10.65
N GLU A 220 -1.53 16.54 9.78
CA GLU A 220 -0.16 17.01 9.62
C GLU A 220 0.04 17.89 8.39
N LEU A 221 -1.03 18.18 7.64
CA LEU A 221 -0.95 18.89 6.37
C LEU A 221 -0.25 20.25 6.53
N GLY A 222 -0.67 21.05 7.52
CA GLY A 222 -0.05 22.35 7.80
C GLY A 222 1.46 22.25 8.04
N LYS A 223 1.90 21.30 8.87
CA LYS A 223 3.34 21.09 9.17
C LYS A 223 4.12 20.72 7.92
N ARG A 224 3.53 19.88 7.06
CA ARG A 224 4.16 19.42 5.81
C ARG A 224 4.28 20.56 4.80
N ILE A 225 3.21 21.33 4.62
CA ILE A 225 3.22 22.50 3.75
C ILE A 225 4.22 23.53 4.28
N LYS A 226 4.23 23.82 5.58
CA LYS A 226 5.17 24.74 6.20
C LYS A 226 6.63 24.32 5.99
N LYS A 227 6.93 23.04 6.20
CA LYS A 227 8.29 22.50 6.06
C LYS A 227 8.76 22.44 4.60
N THR A 228 7.86 22.17 3.66
CA THR A 228 8.23 21.87 2.27
C THR A 228 8.14 23.09 1.37
N LEU A 229 7.11 23.92 1.54
CA LEU A 229 6.77 25.02 0.64
C LEU A 229 6.82 26.39 1.32
N ASP A 230 6.56 26.43 2.64
CA ASP A 230 6.50 27.66 3.46
C ASP A 230 5.78 28.84 2.77
N PRO A 231 4.54 28.64 2.27
CA PRO A 231 3.88 29.69 1.50
C PRO A 231 3.41 30.82 2.42
N PRO A 232 3.42 32.08 1.93
CA PRO A 232 2.91 33.21 2.69
C PRO A 232 1.40 33.18 2.91
N VAL A 233 0.63 32.58 1.98
CA VAL A 233 -0.84 32.39 2.03
C VAL A 233 -1.20 31.11 1.27
N ALA A 234 -2.21 30.38 1.73
CA ALA A 234 -2.78 29.23 1.06
C ALA A 234 -4.26 29.43 0.67
N TYR A 235 -4.64 28.93 -0.50
CA TYR A 235 -6.00 28.97 -1.04
C TYR A 235 -6.50 27.54 -1.26
N ILE A 236 -7.37 27.05 -0.39
CA ILE A 236 -7.96 25.72 -0.51
C ILE A 236 -9.14 25.79 -1.47
N ILE A 237 -9.10 24.99 -2.53
CA ILE A 237 -10.22 24.74 -3.42
C ILE A 237 -10.72 23.32 -3.14
N SER A 238 -12.00 23.19 -2.83
CA SER A 238 -12.63 21.92 -2.48
C SER A 238 -14.03 21.81 -3.08
N ASP A 239 -14.60 20.60 -3.11
CA ASP A 239 -16.04 20.45 -3.31
C ASP A 239 -16.81 20.62 -1.99
N GLY A 240 -18.09 21.00 -2.10
CA GLY A 240 -18.95 21.25 -0.95
C GLY A 240 -19.25 20.03 -0.06
N GLY A 241 -19.01 18.81 -0.55
CA GLY A 241 -19.17 17.58 0.23
C GLY A 241 -18.03 17.34 1.22
N LEU A 242 -16.91 18.05 1.07
CA LEU A 242 -15.69 17.90 1.87
C LEU A 242 -15.44 19.06 2.83
N TYR A 243 -16.51 19.73 3.27
CA TYR A 243 -16.41 20.89 4.18
C TYR A 243 -15.59 20.58 5.44
N LEU A 244 -15.81 19.41 6.07
CA LEU A 244 -15.09 19.02 7.29
C LEU A 244 -13.57 18.86 7.04
N GLN A 245 -13.20 18.20 5.95
CA GLN A 245 -11.81 17.99 5.57
C GLN A 245 -11.12 19.31 5.18
N SER A 246 -11.82 20.16 4.43
CA SER A 246 -11.33 21.50 4.08
C SER A 246 -11.10 22.35 5.34
N HIS A 247 -12.04 22.33 6.29
CA HIS A 247 -11.90 23.01 7.57
C HIS A 247 -10.72 22.46 8.39
N GLN A 248 -10.54 21.14 8.45
CA GLN A 248 -9.39 20.51 9.11
C GLN A 248 -8.06 20.94 8.46
N ALA A 249 -7.99 20.96 7.13
CA ALA A 249 -6.83 21.46 6.39
C ALA A 249 -6.51 22.93 6.74
N GLN A 250 -7.53 23.78 6.81
CA GLN A 250 -7.38 25.19 7.19
C GLN A 250 -6.83 25.32 8.61
N VAL A 251 -7.44 24.64 9.60
CA VAL A 251 -7.02 24.71 11.00
C VAL A 251 -5.56 24.29 11.17
N THR A 252 -5.14 23.22 10.50
CA THR A 252 -3.74 22.74 10.61
C THR A 252 -2.76 23.69 9.94
N MET A 253 -3.11 24.32 8.82
CA MET A 253 -2.25 25.34 8.17
C MET A 253 -2.16 26.62 8.99
N GLU A 254 -3.27 27.12 9.52
CA GLU A 254 -3.29 28.33 10.35
C GLU A 254 -2.54 28.13 11.68
N ALA A 255 -2.58 26.92 12.26
CA ALA A 255 -1.78 26.58 13.45
C ALA A 255 -0.26 26.70 13.20
N GLU A 256 0.18 26.51 11.96
CA GLU A 256 1.58 26.67 11.53
C GLU A 256 1.87 28.09 10.98
N GLY A 257 0.92 29.02 11.18
CA GLY A 257 1.06 30.42 10.79
C GLY A 257 0.92 30.68 9.29
N ILE A 258 0.20 29.83 8.56
CA ILE A 258 -0.12 30.02 7.14
C ILE A 258 -1.57 30.53 7.02
N PRO A 259 -1.78 31.83 6.74
CA PRO A 259 -3.11 32.37 6.44
C PRO A 259 -3.77 31.59 5.32
N THR A 260 -5.03 31.21 5.51
CA THR A 260 -5.73 30.32 4.60
C THR A 260 -7.11 30.84 4.22
N HIS A 261 -7.50 30.66 2.96
CA HIS A 261 -8.85 30.94 2.46
C HIS A 261 -9.44 29.70 1.80
N GLN A 262 -10.78 29.56 1.84
CA GLN A 262 -11.49 28.43 1.25
C GLN A 262 -12.44 28.86 0.15
N PHE A 263 -12.48 28.07 -0.93
CA PHE A 263 -13.47 28.19 -2.00
C PHE A 263 -14.08 26.82 -2.29
N PHE A 264 -15.42 26.78 -2.36
CA PHE A 264 -16.16 25.55 -2.60
C PHE A 264 -16.83 25.56 -3.96
N ILE A 265 -16.65 24.49 -4.73
CA ILE A 265 -17.42 24.20 -5.95
C ILE A 265 -18.50 23.16 -5.67
N PRO A 266 -19.57 23.08 -6.49
CA PRO A 266 -20.51 21.97 -6.40
C PRO A 266 -19.81 20.63 -6.69
N PRO A 267 -20.24 19.51 -6.06
CA PRO A 267 -19.63 18.21 -6.34
C PRO A 267 -20.00 17.68 -7.73
N GLY A 268 -19.08 16.92 -8.33
CA GLY A 268 -19.30 16.20 -9.58
C GLY A 268 -18.70 16.85 -10.82
N GLU A 269 -18.65 16.07 -11.91
CA GLU A 269 -17.96 16.44 -13.16
C GLU A 269 -18.49 17.74 -13.80
N GLN A 270 -19.78 18.03 -13.62
CA GLN A 270 -20.41 19.23 -14.18
C GLN A 270 -19.79 20.53 -13.66
N SER A 271 -19.05 20.47 -12.55
CA SER A 271 -18.33 21.62 -11.99
C SER A 271 -16.99 21.87 -12.65
N LYS A 272 -16.49 20.95 -13.48
CA LYS A 272 -15.21 21.04 -14.16
C LYS A 272 -15.31 21.90 -15.42
N THR A 273 -15.63 23.19 -15.26
CA THR A 273 -15.94 24.09 -16.37
C THR A 273 -15.09 25.35 -16.34
N LEU A 274 -14.97 26.02 -17.49
CA LEU A 274 -14.35 27.35 -17.58
C LEU A 274 -15.07 28.41 -16.74
N GLU A 275 -16.39 28.27 -16.55
CA GLU A 275 -17.17 29.15 -15.70
C GLU A 275 -16.73 29.05 -14.24
N ASN A 276 -16.57 27.84 -13.70
CA ASN A 276 -16.06 27.69 -12.34
C ASN A 276 -14.58 28.08 -12.23
N ALA A 277 -13.76 27.86 -13.26
CA ALA A 277 -12.41 28.41 -13.28
C ALA A 277 -12.43 29.94 -13.18
N GLN A 278 -13.34 30.61 -13.91
CA GLN A 278 -13.53 32.06 -13.82
C GLN A 278 -13.98 32.52 -12.43
N HIS A 279 -14.91 31.81 -11.79
CA HIS A 279 -15.31 32.11 -10.41
C HIS A 279 -14.13 32.03 -9.44
N ILE A 280 -13.27 31.02 -9.60
CA ILE A 280 -12.06 30.88 -8.79
C ILE A 280 -11.07 32.03 -9.10
N TYR A 281 -10.89 32.43 -10.36
CA TYR A 281 -10.03 33.58 -10.69
C TYR A 281 -10.50 34.88 -10.06
N THR A 282 -11.80 35.15 -10.09
CA THR A 282 -12.39 36.33 -9.45
C THR A 282 -12.16 36.27 -7.94
N TRP A 283 -12.42 35.13 -7.32
CA TRP A 283 -12.20 34.94 -5.88
C TRP A 283 -10.72 35.13 -5.49
N LEU A 284 -9.78 34.58 -6.25
CA LEU A 284 -8.34 34.80 -6.03
C LEU A 284 -7.96 36.28 -6.16
N ALA A 285 -8.52 36.98 -7.16
CA ALA A 285 -8.27 38.40 -7.38
C ALA A 285 -8.82 39.26 -6.22
N ASP A 286 -10.01 38.95 -5.72
CA ASP A 286 -10.63 39.65 -4.59
C ASP A 286 -9.80 39.50 -3.30
N HIS A 287 -9.19 38.31 -3.12
CA HIS A 287 -8.25 38.04 -2.03
C HIS A 287 -6.81 38.48 -2.31
N LYS A 288 -6.59 39.21 -3.43
CA LYS A 288 -5.28 39.72 -3.84
C LYS A 288 -4.20 38.64 -3.87
N ALA A 289 -4.53 37.47 -4.40
CA ALA A 289 -3.58 36.38 -4.54
C ALA A 289 -2.37 36.80 -5.37
N GLU A 290 -1.17 36.46 -4.90
CA GLU A 290 0.09 36.74 -5.59
C GLU A 290 0.72 35.43 -6.09
N ARG A 291 1.65 35.57 -7.05
CA ARG A 291 2.27 34.42 -7.74
C ARG A 291 2.99 33.45 -6.80
N GLY A 292 3.49 33.92 -5.66
CA GLY A 292 4.18 33.09 -4.66
C GLY A 292 3.25 32.39 -3.67
N HIS A 293 1.94 32.62 -3.72
CA HIS A 293 0.97 31.98 -2.82
C HIS A 293 0.66 30.55 -3.30
N LEU A 294 0.14 29.71 -2.40
CA LEU A 294 -0.14 28.31 -2.67
C LEU A 294 -1.62 28.07 -2.97
N ILE A 295 -1.92 27.30 -4.02
CA ILE A 295 -3.25 26.68 -4.21
C ILE A 295 -3.22 25.27 -3.65
N VAL A 296 -4.21 24.89 -2.84
CA VAL A 296 -4.36 23.52 -2.30
C VAL A 296 -5.63 22.92 -2.89
N ALA A 297 -5.48 21.88 -3.70
CA ALA A 297 -6.58 21.17 -4.33
C ALA A 297 -7.01 20.00 -3.44
N LEU A 298 -8.02 20.22 -2.60
CA LEU A 298 -8.52 19.20 -1.66
C LEU A 298 -9.79 18.57 -2.22
N GLY A 299 -9.70 17.36 -2.77
CA GLY A 299 -10.88 16.67 -3.28
C GLY A 299 -10.62 15.51 -4.22
N GLY A 300 -11.67 15.11 -4.95
CA GLY A 300 -11.56 14.11 -6.01
C GLY A 300 -10.90 14.65 -7.29
N GLY A 301 -10.90 13.83 -8.36
CA GLY A 301 -10.23 14.18 -9.62
C GLY A 301 -10.74 15.47 -10.25
N VAL A 302 -12.04 15.78 -10.10
CA VAL A 302 -12.64 17.04 -10.57
C VAL A 302 -11.99 18.26 -9.93
N VAL A 303 -11.86 18.26 -8.59
CA VAL A 303 -11.23 19.36 -7.86
C VAL A 303 -9.76 19.46 -8.25
N GLY A 304 -9.06 18.32 -8.30
CA GLY A 304 -7.65 18.27 -8.68
C GLY A 304 -7.37 18.84 -10.06
N ASP A 305 -8.19 18.47 -11.05
CA ASP A 305 -8.03 18.95 -12.43
C ASP A 305 -8.36 20.44 -12.56
N LEU A 306 -9.47 20.88 -11.96
CA LEU A 306 -9.91 22.27 -12.04
C LEU A 306 -8.96 23.21 -11.29
N ALA A 307 -8.61 22.88 -10.05
CA ALA A 307 -7.69 23.67 -9.24
C ALA A 307 -6.28 23.69 -9.84
N GLY A 308 -5.82 22.56 -10.38
CA GLY A 308 -4.55 22.49 -11.11
C GLY A 308 -4.57 23.34 -12.38
N TYR A 309 -5.68 23.36 -13.13
CA TYR A 309 -5.82 24.20 -14.33
C TYR A 309 -5.83 25.68 -13.96
N VAL A 310 -6.52 26.04 -12.88
CA VAL A 310 -6.49 27.39 -12.32
C VAL A 310 -5.07 27.77 -11.92
N ALA A 311 -4.34 26.89 -11.22
CA ALA A 311 -2.97 27.15 -10.81
C ALA A 311 -2.02 27.33 -12.00
N ALA A 312 -2.20 26.56 -13.08
CA ALA A 312 -1.39 26.67 -14.28
C ALA A 312 -1.59 28.00 -15.02
N THR A 313 -2.81 28.56 -14.99
CA THR A 313 -3.20 29.69 -15.85
C THR A 313 -3.28 31.02 -15.11
N TYR A 314 -3.73 31.03 -13.85
CA TYR A 314 -3.81 32.25 -13.04
C TYR A 314 -2.41 32.76 -12.71
N LEU A 315 -2.20 34.06 -12.88
CA LEU A 315 -0.88 34.71 -12.82
C LEU A 315 0.21 33.99 -13.65
N ARG A 316 -0.18 33.21 -14.68
CA ARG A 316 0.68 32.39 -15.54
C ARG A 316 1.50 31.35 -14.76
N GLY A 317 0.91 30.75 -13.73
CA GLY A 317 1.54 29.71 -12.91
C GLY A 317 1.69 30.14 -11.46
N MET A 318 0.90 29.53 -10.58
CA MET A 318 1.05 29.56 -9.13
C MET A 318 1.47 28.18 -8.61
N PRO A 319 2.27 28.10 -7.54
CA PRO A 319 2.50 26.84 -6.82
C PRO A 319 1.16 26.20 -6.42
N PHE A 320 1.05 24.88 -6.57
CA PHE A 320 -0.10 24.14 -6.05
C PHE A 320 0.27 22.79 -5.46
N ALA A 321 -0.53 22.30 -4.53
CA ALA A 321 -0.42 20.98 -3.93
C ALA A 321 -1.75 20.23 -4.09
N GLN A 322 -1.67 18.91 -4.30
CA GLN A 322 -2.85 18.03 -4.35
C GLN A 322 -3.08 17.42 -2.98
N VAL A 323 -4.34 17.32 -2.56
CA VAL A 323 -4.78 16.57 -1.38
C VAL A 323 -5.94 15.68 -1.83
N PRO A 324 -5.65 14.57 -2.53
CA PRO A 324 -6.67 13.75 -3.16
C PRO A 324 -7.49 12.99 -2.11
N THR A 325 -8.82 13.04 -2.20
CA THR A 325 -9.73 12.37 -1.25
C THR A 325 -10.44 11.14 -1.83
N SER A 326 -10.33 10.91 -3.15
CA SER A 326 -10.89 9.75 -3.82
C SER A 326 -9.79 8.81 -4.32
N MET A 327 -10.03 7.50 -4.27
CA MET A 327 -9.08 6.48 -4.75
C MET A 327 -8.65 6.72 -6.21
N LEU A 328 -9.58 7.12 -7.08
CA LEU A 328 -9.26 7.40 -8.48
C LEU A 328 -8.31 8.61 -8.62
N ALA A 329 -8.53 9.66 -7.81
CA ALA A 329 -7.64 10.82 -7.79
C ALA A 329 -6.25 10.47 -7.25
N MET A 330 -6.18 9.65 -6.18
CA MET A 330 -4.93 9.19 -5.59
C MET A 330 -4.07 8.37 -6.55
N MET A 331 -4.69 7.66 -7.51
CA MET A 331 -3.99 6.75 -8.42
C MET A 331 -3.60 7.37 -9.77
N ASP A 332 -4.30 8.41 -10.23
CA ASP A 332 -4.14 8.95 -11.58
C ASP A 332 -4.05 10.49 -11.59
N ALA A 333 -5.13 11.15 -11.18
CA ALA A 333 -5.30 12.60 -11.39
C ALA A 333 -4.28 13.47 -10.63
N SER A 334 -3.85 13.06 -9.42
CA SER A 334 -2.96 13.89 -8.60
C SER A 334 -1.47 13.78 -8.98
N ILE A 335 -1.07 12.76 -9.73
CA ILE A 335 0.36 12.47 -10.01
C ILE A 335 0.78 12.88 -11.43
N GLY A 336 -0.12 12.82 -12.41
CA GLY A 336 0.29 13.04 -13.80
C GLY A 336 0.63 14.51 -14.16
N GLY A 337 0.34 15.46 -13.28
CA GLY A 337 0.34 16.90 -13.59
C GLY A 337 -0.64 17.27 -14.71
N LYS A 338 -1.56 16.37 -15.08
CA LYS A 338 -2.59 16.62 -16.09
C LYS A 338 -3.71 17.39 -15.40
N THR A 339 -3.96 18.60 -15.88
CA THR A 339 -4.97 19.47 -15.31
C THR A 339 -5.84 19.99 -16.43
N ALA A 340 -7.15 20.08 -16.23
CA ALA A 340 -8.06 20.36 -17.33
C ALA A 340 -9.43 20.87 -16.88
N VAL A 341 -10.14 21.46 -17.83
CA VAL A 341 -11.56 21.78 -17.77
C VAL A 341 -12.29 21.15 -18.95
N ASP A 342 -13.57 20.84 -18.75
CA ASP A 342 -14.43 20.29 -19.77
C ASP A 342 -15.10 21.40 -20.57
N LEU A 343 -15.27 21.15 -21.87
CA LEU A 343 -16.06 21.96 -22.77
C LEU A 343 -17.38 21.23 -23.10
N PRO A 344 -18.42 21.95 -23.55
CA PRO A 344 -19.64 21.31 -24.06
C PRO A 344 -19.37 20.27 -25.16
N GLN A 345 -18.28 20.44 -25.92
CA GLN A 345 -17.87 19.55 -27.00
C GLN A 345 -17.14 18.28 -26.53
N GLY A 346 -16.65 18.25 -25.29
CA GLY A 346 -15.92 17.08 -24.78
C GLY A 346 -15.11 17.36 -23.52
N LYS A 347 -14.77 16.27 -22.85
CA LYS A 347 -14.01 16.29 -21.59
C LYS A 347 -12.52 16.45 -21.83
N ASN A 348 -11.85 17.11 -20.89
CA ASN A 348 -10.39 17.25 -20.85
C ASN A 348 -9.74 17.84 -22.12
N LEU A 349 -10.52 18.53 -22.97
CA LEU A 349 -10.00 19.08 -24.23
C LEU A 349 -9.16 20.34 -24.02
N VAL A 350 -9.41 21.08 -22.93
CA VAL A 350 -8.67 22.29 -22.55
C VAL A 350 -7.97 22.02 -21.24
N GLY A 351 -6.64 22.15 -21.24
CA GLY A 351 -5.84 21.81 -20.07
C GLY A 351 -4.38 22.16 -20.23
N ALA A 352 -3.60 21.82 -19.21
CA ALA A 352 -2.15 21.99 -19.16
C ALA A 352 -1.49 20.82 -18.43
N PHE A 353 -0.24 20.53 -18.83
CA PHE A 353 0.67 19.73 -18.02
C PHE A 353 1.37 20.67 -17.03
N TYR A 354 0.95 20.61 -15.77
CA TYR A 354 1.43 21.47 -14.70
C TYR A 354 1.62 20.64 -13.43
N GLN A 355 2.88 20.50 -12.99
CA GLN A 355 3.22 19.60 -11.89
C GLN A 355 2.89 20.23 -10.54
N PRO A 356 2.32 19.45 -9.60
CA PRO A 356 2.18 19.91 -8.23
C PRO A 356 3.55 20.02 -7.55
N MET A 357 3.59 20.79 -6.47
CA MET A 357 4.74 20.89 -5.59
C MET A 357 4.76 19.79 -4.51
N GLY A 358 3.68 19.00 -4.42
CA GLY A 358 3.51 17.88 -3.50
C GLY A 358 2.11 17.28 -3.59
N VAL A 359 1.98 16.00 -3.24
CA VAL A 359 0.74 15.21 -3.26
C VAL A 359 0.54 14.47 -1.96
#